data_AF-A0A7G7MGL7-F1
#
_entry.id   AF-A0A7G7MGL7-F1
#
_cell.length_a   1.000
_cell.length_b   1.000
_cell.length_c   1.000
_cell.angle_alpha   90.00
_cell.angle_beta   90.00
_cell.angle_gamma   90.00
#
_symmetry.space_group_name_H-M   'P 1'
#
loop_
_entity.id
_entity.type
_entity.pdbx_description
1 polymer ?
#
loop_
_entity_poly.entity_id
_entity_poly.type
_entity_poly.pdbx_seq_one_letter_code
_entity_poly.pdbx_strand_id
1 'polypeptide(L)'
;MTAAAAACSILLGLGFGLPGAYGAWFYSRTGEMWTFLGFPTYGGGLFERWGWPTSVALLLGFVAVCVAEVVVGVLLWSDAPAALWLALALLPVELVFWIGFALPFGPLLGLARTALVVAALVTGDA
;
A
#
# COMPACT_ATOMS: atom_id res chain seq x y z
N MET A 1 19.11 -6.44 6.69
CA MET A 1 18.29 -6.04 5.52
C MET A 1 16.80 -5.95 5.85
N THR A 2 16.31 -6.77 6.78
CA THR A 2 14.94 -6.79 7.30
C THR A 2 14.48 -5.43 7.85
N ALA A 3 15.29 -4.74 8.65
CA ALA A 3 14.94 -3.40 9.17
C ALA A 3 14.68 -2.34 8.08
N ALA A 4 15.46 -2.35 6.99
CA ALA A 4 15.24 -1.45 5.86
C ALA A 4 13.95 -1.82 5.09
N ALA A 5 13.70 -3.11 4.87
CA ALA A 5 12.46 -3.58 4.26
C ALA A 5 11.23 -3.24 5.13
N ALA A 6 11.37 -3.36 6.44
CA ALA A 6 10.37 -2.99 7.42
C ALA A 6 10.05 -1.48 7.36
N ALA A 7 11.08 -0.64 7.32
CA ALA A 7 10.92 0.80 7.15
C ALA A 7 10.20 1.15 5.84
N CYS A 8 10.59 0.53 4.72
CA CYS A 8 9.88 0.71 3.44
C CYS A 8 8.40 0.34 3.55
N SER A 9 8.09 -0.78 4.19
CA SER A 9 6.72 -1.28 4.34
C SER A 9 5.88 -0.34 5.21
N ILE A 10 6.39 0.06 6.37
CA ILE A 10 5.69 0.99 7.27
C ILE A 10 5.46 2.35 6.61
N LEU A 11 6.48 2.90 5.93
CA LEU A 11 6.36 4.18 5.23
C LEU A 11 5.35 4.12 4.09
N LEU A 12 5.33 3.03 3.32
CA LEU A 12 4.37 2.83 2.24
C LEU A 12 2.95 2.67 2.80
N GLY A 13 2.77 1.79 3.78
CA GLY A 13 1.49 1.53 4.41
C GLY A 13 0.89 2.76 5.09
N LEU A 14 1.67 3.54 5.85
CA LEU A 14 1.18 4.78 6.47
C LEU A 14 1.00 5.90 5.44
N GLY A 15 1.96 6.06 4.55
CA GLY A 15 1.99 7.14 3.55
C GLY A 15 0.84 7.07 2.56
N PHE A 16 0.34 5.88 2.25
CA PHE A 16 -0.86 5.71 1.42
C PHE A 16 -2.12 5.37 2.22
N GLY A 17 -2.00 4.72 3.38
CA GLY A 17 -3.16 4.31 4.18
C GLY A 17 -3.85 5.49 4.86
N LEU A 18 -3.10 6.45 5.41
CA LEU A 18 -3.67 7.62 6.08
C LEU A 18 -4.39 8.55 5.08
N PRO A 19 -3.76 8.97 3.96
CA PRO A 19 -4.46 9.71 2.91
C PRO A 19 -5.64 8.93 2.32
N GLY A 20 -5.55 7.60 2.21
CA GLY A 20 -6.61 6.73 1.70
C GLY A 20 -7.83 6.71 2.60
N ALA A 21 -7.63 6.58 3.92
CA ALA A 21 -8.71 6.60 4.90
C ALA A 21 -9.42 7.96 4.91
N TYR A 22 -8.64 9.06 4.87
CA TYR A 22 -9.20 10.40 4.79
C TYR A 22 -9.94 10.63 3.46
N GLY A 23 -9.35 10.19 2.35
CA GLY A 23 -9.96 10.26 1.02
C GLY A 23 -11.29 9.50 0.95
N ALA A 24 -11.39 8.32 1.59
CA ALA A 24 -12.61 7.52 1.62
C ALA A 24 -13.71 8.24 2.40
N TRP A 25 -13.36 8.79 3.57
CA TRP A 25 -14.27 9.58 4.38
C TRP A 25 -14.73 10.84 3.65
N PHE A 26 -13.81 11.60 3.03
CA PHE A 26 -14.13 12.81 2.28
C PHE A 26 -15.05 12.50 1.11
N TYR A 27 -14.69 11.52 0.28
CA TYR A 27 -15.46 11.09 -0.89
C TYR A 27 -16.85 10.57 -0.52
N SER A 28 -17.00 9.91 0.64
CA SER A 28 -18.30 9.46 1.15
C SER A 28 -19.24 10.61 1.55
N ARG A 29 -18.70 11.78 1.88
CA ARG A 29 -19.51 12.94 2.29
C ARG A 29 -19.77 13.94 1.18
N THR A 30 -18.78 14.17 0.31
CA THR A 30 -18.84 15.21 -0.72
C THR A 30 -19.19 14.65 -2.09
N GLY A 31 -18.94 13.36 -2.34
CA GLY A 31 -18.98 12.78 -3.69
C GLY A 31 -17.83 13.25 -4.59
N GLU A 32 -16.92 14.08 -4.06
CA GLU A 32 -15.80 14.66 -4.79
C GLU A 32 -14.48 14.03 -4.36
N MET A 33 -13.62 13.74 -5.33
CA MET A 33 -12.35 13.11 -5.04
C MET A 33 -11.44 14.08 -4.28
N TRP A 34 -10.86 13.61 -3.17
CA TRP A 34 -9.93 14.44 -2.44
C TRP A 34 -8.70 14.73 -3.32
N THR A 35 -8.29 16.00 -3.31
CA THR A 35 -7.12 16.48 -4.03
C THR A 35 -6.04 16.86 -3.03
N PHE A 36 -4.82 16.43 -3.32
CA PHE A 36 -3.64 16.75 -2.54
C PHE A 36 -2.61 17.42 -3.45
N LEU A 37 -2.19 18.65 -3.12
CA LEU A 37 -1.30 19.48 -3.95
C LEU A 37 -1.80 19.67 -5.39
N GLY A 38 -3.13 19.71 -5.59
CA GLY A 38 -3.75 19.87 -6.91
C GLY A 38 -3.90 18.58 -7.71
N PHE A 39 -3.47 17.43 -7.17
CA PHE A 39 -3.62 16.13 -7.81
C PHE A 39 -4.73 15.30 -7.15
N PRO A 40 -5.62 14.64 -7.92
CA PRO A 40 -6.60 13.73 -7.35
C PRO A 40 -5.88 12.52 -6.73
N THR A 41 -5.97 12.36 -5.42
CA THR A 41 -5.04 11.49 -4.67
C THR A 41 -5.23 10.00 -4.99
N TYR A 42 -6.46 9.59 -5.34
CA TYR A 42 -6.79 8.23 -5.79
C TYR A 42 -7.78 8.26 -6.98
N GLY A 43 -7.81 9.36 -7.73
CA GLY A 43 -8.63 9.52 -8.93
C GLY A 43 -7.80 9.34 -10.20
N GLY A 44 -8.47 9.24 -11.36
CA GLY A 44 -7.86 9.04 -12.67
C GLY A 44 -7.47 7.59 -12.97
N GLY A 45 -7.75 6.66 -12.06
CA GLY A 45 -7.40 5.24 -12.19
C GLY A 45 -8.52 4.35 -12.75
N LEU A 46 -8.20 3.08 -12.97
CA LEU A 46 -9.14 2.06 -13.47
C LEU A 46 -10.35 1.82 -12.55
N PHE A 47 -10.33 2.26 -11.30
CA PHE A 47 -11.43 2.08 -10.35
C PHE A 47 -12.47 3.19 -10.40
N GLU A 48 -12.13 4.38 -10.89
CA GLU A 48 -13.08 5.51 -10.93
C GLU A 48 -14.27 5.26 -11.87
N ARG A 49 -14.08 4.45 -12.91
CA ARG A 49 -15.13 4.09 -13.89
C ARG A 49 -16.30 3.27 -13.32
N TRP A 50 -16.21 2.78 -12.08
CA TRP A 50 -17.22 1.90 -11.46
C TRP A 50 -18.22 2.65 -10.56
N GLY A 51 -18.11 3.99 -10.51
CA GLY A 51 -19.06 4.85 -9.81
C GLY A 51 -18.86 4.96 -8.29
N TRP A 52 -19.66 5.84 -7.69
CA TRP A 52 -19.47 6.36 -6.32
C TRP A 52 -19.41 5.30 -5.21
N PRO A 53 -20.36 4.34 -5.09
CA PRO A 53 -20.34 3.38 -3.98
C PRO A 53 -19.16 2.40 -4.07
N THR A 54 -18.82 1.99 -5.30
CA THR A 54 -17.73 1.05 -5.57
C THR A 54 -16.38 1.67 -5.25
N SER A 55 -16.18 2.94 -5.61
CA SER A 55 -14.93 3.66 -5.34
C SER A 55 -14.63 3.80 -3.84
N VAL A 56 -15.64 4.08 -3.00
CA VAL A 56 -15.45 4.11 -1.53
C VAL A 56 -15.03 2.73 -1.01
N ALA A 57 -15.72 1.67 -1.42
CA ALA A 57 -15.41 0.31 -0.99
C ALA A 57 -14.00 -0.13 -1.42
N LEU A 58 -13.59 0.22 -2.65
CA LEU A 58 -12.26 -0.05 -3.15
C LEU A 58 -11.18 0.75 -2.40
N LEU A 59 -11.46 2.01 -2.05
CA LEU A 59 -10.54 2.82 -1.25
C LEU A 59 -10.33 2.22 0.14
N LEU A 60 -11.42 1.79 0.79
CA LEU A 60 -11.35 1.11 2.08
C LEU A 60 -10.63 -0.24 1.99
N GLY A 61 -10.84 -0.98 0.89
CA GLY A 61 -10.09 -2.20 0.59
C GLY A 61 -8.58 -1.92 0.48
N PHE A 62 -8.20 -0.83 -0.20
CA PHE A 62 -6.81 -0.42 -0.27
C PHE A 62 -6.24 0.02 1.09
N VAL A 63 -7.01 0.74 1.89
CA VAL A 63 -6.61 1.08 3.27
C VAL A 63 -6.36 -0.20 4.08
N ALA A 64 -7.18 -1.23 3.92
CA ALA A 64 -6.95 -2.52 4.57
C ALA A 64 -5.63 -3.18 4.10
N VAL A 65 -5.30 -3.09 2.81
CA VAL A 65 -4.00 -3.54 2.28
C VAL A 65 -2.86 -2.73 2.87
N CYS A 66 -3.00 -1.40 2.98
CA CYS A 66 -2.01 -0.55 3.64
C CYS A 66 -1.82 -0.92 5.12
N VAL A 67 -2.89 -1.26 5.83
CA VAL A 67 -2.79 -1.75 7.22
C VAL A 67 -2.05 -3.09 7.26
N ALA A 68 -2.37 -4.02 6.36
CA ALA A 68 -1.65 -5.29 6.25
C ALA A 68 -0.15 -5.06 5.97
N GLU A 69 0.18 -4.08 5.13
CA GLU A 69 1.57 -3.70 4.82
C GLU A 69 2.30 -3.13 6.05
N VAL A 70 1.64 -2.30 6.87
CA VAL A 70 2.21 -1.85 8.15
C VAL A 70 2.45 -3.04 9.09
N VAL A 71 1.50 -3.98 9.17
CA VAL A 71 1.65 -5.20 9.98
C VAL A 71 2.82 -6.04 9.51
N VAL A 72 2.96 -6.26 8.19
CA VAL A 72 4.12 -6.93 7.60
C VAL A 72 5.41 -6.20 7.95
N GLY A 73 5.44 -4.87 7.87
CA GLY A 73 6.57 -4.07 8.29
C GLY A 73 6.95 -4.28 9.77
N VAL A 74 5.97 -4.32 10.68
CA VAL A 74 6.22 -4.61 12.11
C VAL A 74 6.73 -6.05 12.31
N LEU A 75 6.19 -7.02 11.57
CA LEU A 75 6.65 -8.41 11.62
C LEU A 75 8.08 -8.55 11.10
N LEU A 76 8.45 -7.83 10.03
CA LEU A 76 9.82 -7.75 9.51
C LEU A 76 10.76 -7.08 10.51
N TRP A 77 10.28 -6.08 11.26
CA TRP A 77 11.07 -5.42 12.31
C TRP A 77 11.31 -6.34 13.52
N SER A 78 10.43 -7.31 13.74
CA SER A 78 10.47 -8.24 14.87
C SER A 78 11.10 -9.59 14.50
N ASP A 79 11.66 -9.71 13.29
CA ASP A 79 12.23 -10.95 12.72
C ASP A 79 11.29 -12.17 12.85
N ALA A 80 9.99 -11.96 12.58
CA ALA A 80 9.00 -13.03 12.66
C ALA A 80 9.18 -14.05 11.51
N PRO A 81 9.01 -15.36 11.77
CA PRO A 81 9.41 -16.44 10.84
C PRO A 81 8.64 -16.49 9.51
N ALA A 82 7.53 -15.76 9.39
CA ALA A 82 6.72 -15.67 8.17
C ALA A 82 6.75 -14.29 7.50
N ALA A 83 7.45 -13.30 8.07
CA ALA A 83 7.36 -11.91 7.65
C ALA A 83 7.80 -11.70 6.18
N LEU A 84 8.90 -12.35 5.78
CA LEU A 84 9.44 -12.28 4.42
C LEU A 84 8.46 -12.85 3.39
N TRP A 85 7.84 -13.99 3.68
CA TRP A 85 6.86 -14.62 2.80
C TRP A 85 5.56 -13.84 2.72
N LEU A 86 5.09 -13.28 3.83
CA LEU A 86 3.91 -12.40 3.85
C LEU A 86 4.13 -11.14 3.02
N ALA A 87 5.32 -10.54 3.07
CA ALA A 87 5.67 -9.39 2.24
C ALA A 87 5.61 -9.70 0.74
N LEU A 88 6.08 -10.88 0.33
CA LEU A 88 6.00 -11.32 -1.06
C LEU A 88 4.56 -11.65 -1.48
N ALA A 89 3.78 -12.26 -0.58
CA ALA A 89 2.39 -12.61 -0.85
C ALA A 89 1.46 -11.39 -0.95
N LEU A 90 1.80 -10.28 -0.29
CA LEU A 90 1.01 -9.04 -0.32
C LEU A 90 1.22 -8.25 -1.63
N LEU A 91 2.41 -8.36 -2.25
CA LEU A 91 2.79 -7.61 -3.44
C LEU A 91 1.79 -7.66 -4.62
N PRO A 92 1.22 -8.82 -5.01
CA PRO A 92 0.24 -8.86 -6.10
C PRO A 92 -1.03 -8.07 -5.78
N VAL A 93 -1.46 -8.07 -4.52
CA VAL A 93 -2.65 -7.33 -4.07
C VAL A 93 -2.37 -5.84 -4.11
N GLU A 94 -1.22 -5.40 -3.60
CA GLU A 94 -0.79 -4.00 -3.67
C GLU A 94 -0.72 -3.50 -5.12
N LEU A 95 -0.16 -4.32 -6.02
CA LEU A 95 -0.03 -3.97 -7.43
C LEU A 95 -1.38 -3.72 -8.09
N VAL A 96 -2.39 -4.54 -7.80
CA VAL A 96 -3.76 -4.33 -8.30
C VAL A 96 -4.29 -2.97 -7.87
N PHE A 97 -4.08 -2.59 -6.60
CA PHE A 97 -4.54 -1.29 -6.11
C PHE A 97 -3.72 -0.11 -6.63
N TRP A 98 -2.40 -0.25 -6.78
CA TRP A 98 -1.56 0.81 -7.35
C TRP A 98 -1.95 1.10 -8.80
N ILE A 99 -2.23 0.08 -9.61
CA ILE A 99 -2.74 0.24 -10.97
C ILE A 99 -4.17 0.79 -10.93
N GLY A 100 -5.01 0.25 -10.04
CA GLY A 100 -6.41 0.64 -9.87
C GLY A 100 -6.61 2.12 -9.54
N PHE A 101 -5.74 2.67 -8.69
CA PHE A 101 -5.74 4.07 -8.27
C PHE A 101 -4.69 4.95 -8.97
N ALA A 102 -4.01 4.42 -9.98
CA ALA A 102 -2.97 5.13 -10.74
C ALA A 102 -1.88 5.76 -9.85
N LEU A 103 -1.42 5.04 -8.82
CA LEU A 103 -0.42 5.50 -7.85
C LEU A 103 1.00 5.27 -8.39
N PRO A 104 1.75 6.30 -8.84
CA PRO A 104 3.05 6.11 -9.51
C PRO A 104 4.17 5.72 -8.54
N PHE A 105 4.07 6.12 -7.27
CA PHE A 105 5.13 5.92 -6.27
C PHE A 105 5.01 4.61 -5.47
N GLY A 106 3.80 4.02 -5.40
CA GLY A 106 3.57 2.74 -4.72
C GLY A 106 4.49 1.63 -5.23
N PRO A 107 4.52 1.36 -6.55
CA PRO A 107 5.39 0.34 -7.13
C PRO A 107 6.87 0.53 -6.84
N LEU A 108 7.37 1.78 -6.77
CA LEU A 108 8.80 2.05 -6.56
C LEU A 108 9.26 1.60 -5.16
N LEU A 109 8.51 1.96 -4.11
CA LEU A 109 8.82 1.53 -2.75
C LEU A 109 8.54 0.04 -2.55
N GLY A 110 7.47 -0.49 -3.16
CA GLY A 110 7.18 -1.93 -3.14
C GLY A 110 8.30 -2.78 -3.78
N LEU A 111 8.88 -2.31 -4.88
CA LEU A 111 10.05 -2.93 -5.51
C LEU A 111 11.29 -2.84 -4.61
N ALA A 112 11.55 -1.68 -4.00
CA ALA A 112 12.65 -1.52 -3.07
C ALA A 112 12.54 -2.49 -1.88
N ARG A 113 11.36 -2.58 -1.25
CA ARG A 113 11.05 -3.57 -0.20
C ARG A 113 11.30 -4.99 -0.70
N THR A 114 10.76 -5.33 -1.86
CA THR A 114 10.87 -6.69 -2.43
C THR A 114 12.32 -7.08 -2.69
N ALA A 115 13.13 -6.17 -3.24
CA ALA A 115 14.56 -6.39 -3.44
C ALA A 115 15.29 -6.66 -2.12
N LEU A 116 14.97 -5.90 -1.06
CA LEU A 116 15.55 -6.11 0.27
C LEU A 116 15.13 -7.43 0.91
N VAL A 117 13.86 -7.84 0.74
CA VAL A 117 13.33 -9.13 1.21
C VAL A 117 14.02 -10.30 0.49
N VAL A 118 14.14 -10.23 -0.84
CA VAL A 118 14.84 -11.25 -1.63
C VAL A 118 16.31 -11.32 -1.25
N ALA A 119 16.98 -10.19 -1.05
CA ALA A 119 18.38 -10.15 -0.60
C ALA A 119 18.54 -10.80 0.78
N ALA A 120 17.63 -10.54 1.73
CA ALA A 120 17.64 -11.18 3.04
C ALA A 120 17.49 -12.71 2.95
N LEU A 121 16.58 -13.20 2.10
CA LEU A 121 16.38 -14.64 1.87
C LEU A 121 17.62 -15.32 1.25
N VAL A 122 18.31 -14.65 0.32
CA VAL A 122 19.49 -15.20 -0.36
C VAL A 122 20.71 -15.23 0.55
N THR A 123 20.84 -14.26 1.46
CA THR A 123 21.99 -14.14 2.37
C THR A 123 21.84 -14.95 3.66
N GLY A 124 20.63 -15.41 3.98
CA GLY A 124 20.36 -16.15 5.21
C GLY A 124 20.25 -15.26 6.46
N ASP A 125 20.13 -13.95 6.29
CA ASP A 125 19.93 -12.96 7.36
C ASP A 125 18.45 -12.92 7.82
N ALA A 126 17.79 -14.07 7.91
CA ALA A 126 16.36 -14.22 8.22
C ALA A 126 16.12 -14.68 9.66
#